data_AF-A0A2A6CQI0-F1
#
_entry.id   AF-A0A2A6CQI0-F1
#
_cell.length_a   1.000
_cell.length_b   1.000
_cell.length_c   1.000
_cell.angle_alpha   90.00
_cell.angle_beta   90.00
_cell.angle_gamma   90.00
#
_symmetry.space_group_name_H-M   'P 1'
#
loop_
_entity.id
_entity.type
_entity.pdbx_description
1 polymer ?
#
loop_
_entity_poly.entity_id
_entity_poly.type
_entity_poly.pdbx_seq_one_letter_code
_entity_poly.pdbx_strand_id
1 'polypeptide(L)'
;MAAQQWVFGGVERRDKTKLFAIPVAKRDANTLLPLIVKHIAPGTEIQSDCWAAYHRISNIGKYTHLTVNHSVTFKDKVTGACTNGVEGMWQRLKLGHK
;
A
#
# COMPACT_ATOMS: atom_id res chain seq x y z
N MET A 1 18.89 4.90 20.96
CA MET A 1 17.80 5.39 20.08
C MET A 1 17.51 4.28 19.08
N ALA A 2 16.35 3.64 19.12
CA ALA A 2 15.99 2.68 18.08
C ALA A 2 15.85 3.42 16.75
N ALA A 3 16.49 2.94 15.69
CA ALA A 3 16.36 3.55 14.37
C ALA A 3 14.89 3.43 13.90
N GLN A 4 14.32 4.53 13.41
CA GLN A 4 12.98 4.52 12.81
C GLN A 4 13.00 3.62 11.57
N GLN A 5 12.32 2.48 11.65
CA GLN A 5 12.15 1.56 10.52
C GLN A 5 10.82 1.83 9.83
N TRP A 6 10.85 2.03 8.51
CA TRP A 6 9.63 2.06 7.69
C TRP A 6 9.31 0.65 7.21
N VAL A 7 8.01 0.34 7.08
CA VAL A 7 7.53 -0.92 6.52
C VAL A 7 6.58 -0.57 5.36
N PHE A 8 6.85 -1.14 4.20
CA PHE A 8 5.96 -1.10 3.05
C PHE A 8 5.19 -2.42 2.97
N GLY A 9 3.90 -2.38 2.68
CA GLY A 9 3.08 -3.58 2.67
C GLY A 9 1.77 -3.41 1.92
N GLY A 10 1.13 -4.54 1.67
CA GLY A 10 -0.16 -4.63 1.01
C GLY A 10 -0.88 -5.91 1.43
N VAL A 11 -2.20 -5.89 1.32
CA VAL A 11 -3.08 -7.02 1.65
C VAL A 11 -4.16 -7.14 0.57
N GLU A 12 -4.45 -8.37 0.16
CA GLU A 12 -5.52 -8.61 -0.79
C GLU A 12 -6.89 -8.38 -0.13
N ARG A 13 -7.76 -7.62 -0.80
CA ARG A 13 -9.03 -7.16 -0.21
C ARG A 13 -10.00 -8.31 0.10
N ARG A 14 -10.03 -9.36 -0.73
CA ARG A 14 -10.93 -10.51 -0.59
C ARG A 14 -10.34 -11.62 0.26
N ASP A 15 -9.01 -11.78 0.24
CA ASP A 15 -8.29 -12.82 0.96
C ASP A 15 -7.21 -12.20 1.84
N LYS A 16 -7.53 -11.97 3.11
CA LYS A 16 -6.63 -11.31 4.07
C LYS A 16 -5.44 -12.19 4.49
N THR A 17 -5.39 -13.45 4.06
CA THR A 17 -4.21 -14.32 4.29
C THR A 17 -3.07 -13.97 3.34
N LYS A 18 -3.39 -13.35 2.20
CA LYS A 18 -2.42 -12.89 1.22
C LYS A 18 -2.00 -11.45 1.52
N LEU A 19 -0.81 -11.33 2.08
CA LEU A 19 -0.24 -10.04 2.43
C LEU A 19 1.28 -10.06 2.30
N PHE A 20 1.87 -8.87 2.23
CA PHE A 20 3.30 -8.69 2.38
C PHE A 20 3.58 -7.48 3.27
N ALA A 21 4.70 -7.55 4.01
CA ALA A 21 5.22 -6.47 4.82
C ALA A 21 6.75 -6.53 4.76
N ILE A 22 7.37 -5.46 4.26
CA ILE A 22 8.80 -5.42 3.93
C ILE A 22 9.41 -4.18 4.57
N PRO A 23 10.46 -4.32 5.39
CA PRO A 23 11.19 -3.16 5.90
C PRO A 23 11.87 -2.42 4.74
N VAL A 24 11.68 -1.11 4.67
CA VAL A 24 12.31 -0.24 3.66
C VAL A 24 13.04 0.91 4.34
N ALA A 25 14.21 1.27 3.83
CA ALA A 25 14.95 2.42 4.34
C ALA A 25 14.37 3.75 3.81
N LYS A 26 13.78 3.74 2.61
CA LYS A 26 13.23 4.90 1.91
C LYS A 26 11.83 4.61 1.41
N ARG A 27 10.98 5.65 1.33
CA ARG A 27 9.59 5.59 0.84
C ARG A 27 9.41 6.31 -0.50
N ASP A 28 10.46 6.32 -1.32
CA ASP A 28 10.47 6.96 -2.64
C ASP A 28 10.01 6.00 -3.75
N ALA A 29 9.72 6.56 -4.94
CA ALA A 29 9.25 5.78 -6.08
C ALA A 29 10.26 4.70 -6.52
N ASN A 30 11.56 5.00 -6.45
CA ASN A 30 12.61 4.06 -6.85
C ASN A 30 12.66 2.83 -5.94
N THR A 31 12.24 2.98 -4.67
CA THR A 31 12.15 1.88 -3.71
C THR A 31 10.81 1.15 -3.82
N LEU A 32 9.69 1.88 -3.90
CA LEU A 32 8.36 1.28 -3.75
C LEU A 32 7.82 0.66 -5.04
N LEU A 33 8.07 1.27 -6.20
CA LEU A 33 7.53 0.79 -7.48
C LEU A 33 8.04 -0.61 -7.87
N PRO A 34 9.34 -0.94 -7.71
CA PRO A 34 9.81 -2.30 -7.97
C PRO A 34 9.19 -3.33 -7.01
N LEU A 35 8.93 -2.95 -5.75
CA LEU A 35 8.28 -3.83 -4.77
C LEU A 35 6.82 -4.11 -5.15
N ILE A 36 6.10 -3.11 -5.67
CA ILE A 36 4.75 -3.31 -6.21
C ILE A 36 4.78 -4.35 -7.33
N VAL A 37 5.66 -4.20 -8.31
CA VAL A 37 5.77 -5.15 -9.43
C VAL A 37 6.18 -6.56 -8.98
N LYS A 38 7.02 -6.66 -7.96
CA LYS A 38 7.48 -7.94 -7.42
C LYS A 38 6.39 -8.69 -6.65
N HIS A 39 5.53 -7.98 -5.93
CA HIS A 39 4.61 -8.59 -4.95
C HIS A 39 3.14 -8.56 -5.38
N ILE A 40 2.77 -7.76 -6.37
CA ILE A 40 1.40 -7.61 -6.86
C ILE A 40 1.35 -8.06 -8.32
N ALA A 41 0.40 -8.94 -8.64
CA ALA A 41 0.25 -9.48 -9.98
C ALA A 41 -0.10 -8.36 -10.98
N PRO A 42 0.50 -8.33 -12.19
CA PRO A 42 0.14 -7.36 -13.24
C PRO A 42 -1.36 -7.33 -13.53
N GLY A 43 -1.91 -6.16 -13.85
CA GLY A 43 -3.34 -5.99 -14.10
C GLY A 43 -4.22 -5.89 -12.84
N THR A 44 -3.65 -6.01 -11.64
CA THR A 44 -4.39 -5.85 -10.38
C THR A 44 -4.87 -4.40 -10.19
N GLU A 45 -6.06 -4.24 -9.62
CA GLU A 45 -6.51 -2.96 -9.08
C GLU A 45 -5.83 -2.69 -7.72
N ILE A 46 -5.06 -1.61 -7.65
CA ILE A 46 -4.37 -1.18 -6.43
C ILE A 46 -5.11 0.01 -5.86
N GLN A 47 -5.44 -0.05 -4.56
CA GLN A 47 -6.00 1.08 -3.81
C GLN A 47 -4.95 1.58 -2.81
N SER A 48 -4.57 2.85 -2.90
CA SER A 48 -3.60 3.46 -1.98
C SER A 48 -4.03 4.87 -1.56
N ASP A 49 -3.27 5.48 -0.65
CA ASP A 49 -3.35 6.92 -0.43
C ASP A 49 -2.75 7.69 -1.62
N CYS A 50 -2.83 9.02 -1.57
CA CYS A 50 -2.26 9.93 -2.57
C CYS A 50 -0.75 10.18 -2.40
N TRP A 51 0.02 9.22 -1.85
CA TRP A 51 1.46 9.41 -1.69
C TRP A 51 2.19 9.57 -3.04
N ALA A 52 3.07 10.57 -3.14
CA ALA A 52 3.66 10.97 -4.41
C ALA A 52 4.46 9.86 -5.12
N ALA A 53 5.02 8.91 -4.37
CA ALA A 53 5.75 7.78 -4.95
C ALA A 53 4.86 6.88 -5.82
N TYR A 54 3.53 6.90 -5.62
CA TYR A 54 2.58 6.04 -6.30
C TYR A 54 2.06 6.60 -7.63
N HIS A 55 2.37 7.85 -7.99
CA HIS A 55 1.89 8.48 -9.23
C HIS A 55 2.20 7.70 -10.52
N ARG A 56 3.22 6.83 -10.52
CA ARG A 56 3.63 6.05 -11.69
C ARG A 56 3.11 4.61 -11.70
N ILE A 57 2.28 4.19 -10.74
CA ILE A 57 1.77 2.82 -10.66
C ILE A 57 1.09 2.39 -11.96
N SER A 58 0.23 3.24 -12.54
CA SER A 58 -0.48 2.91 -13.79
C SER A 58 0.47 2.63 -14.98
N ASN A 59 1.72 3.12 -14.92
CA ASN A 59 2.68 3.03 -16.03
C ASN A 59 3.61 1.79 -15.97
N ILE A 60 3.67 1.08 -14.85
CA ILE A 60 4.74 0.07 -14.60
C ILE A 60 4.29 -1.39 -14.67
N GLY A 61 2.98 -1.68 -14.78
CA GLY A 61 2.50 -3.06 -14.80
C GLY A 61 1.04 -3.23 -15.21
N LYS A 62 0.51 -2.27 -15.99
CA LYS A 62 -0.89 -2.22 -16.42
C LYS A 62 -1.87 -2.28 -15.23
N TYR A 63 -1.49 -1.69 -14.09
CA TYR A 63 -2.34 -1.64 -12.91
C TYR A 63 -3.44 -0.60 -13.08
N THR A 64 -4.63 -0.90 -12.55
CA THR A 64 -5.64 0.13 -12.28
C THR A 64 -5.32 0.73 -10.91
N HIS A 65 -5.02 2.02 -10.85
CA HIS A 65 -4.69 2.69 -9.59
C HIS A 65 -5.83 3.58 -9.14
N LEU A 66 -6.44 3.22 -8.00
CA LEU A 66 -7.40 4.07 -7.31
C LEU A 66 -6.76 4.69 -6.08
N THR A 67 -7.04 5.95 -5.84
CA THR A 67 -6.47 6.70 -4.71
C THR A 67 -7.55 7.19 -3.77
N VAL A 68 -7.26 7.19 -2.47
CA VAL A 68 -8.07 7.87 -1.45
C VAL A 68 -7.29 9.03 -0.84
N ASN A 69 -7.92 10.21 -0.82
CA ASN A 69 -7.35 11.38 -0.16
C ASN A 69 -7.88 11.48 1.28
N HIS A 70 -7.06 11.05 2.24
CA HIS A 70 -7.41 11.05 3.66
C HIS A 70 -7.65 12.44 4.27
N SER A 71 -7.22 13.52 3.62
CA SER A 71 -7.58 14.88 4.06
C SER A 71 -9.02 15.26 3.69
N VAL A 72 -9.68 14.48 2.83
CA VAL A 72 -11.03 14.78 2.31
C VAL A 72 -12.03 13.71 2.77
N THR A 73 -11.71 12.43 2.59
CA THR A 73 -12.57 11.31 3.02
C THR A 73 -11.75 10.07 3.43
N PHE A 74 -12.35 9.23 4.28
CA PHE A 74 -11.78 7.91 4.63
C PHE A 74 -11.99 6.85 3.55
N LYS A 75 -12.99 7.07 2.69
CA LYS A 75 -13.32 6.23 1.55
C LYS A 75 -13.70 7.14 0.41
N ASP A 76 -13.14 6.92 -0.77
CA ASP A 76 -13.55 7.67 -1.95
C ASP A 76 -15.02 7.35 -2.27
N LYS A 77 -15.86 8.38 -2.42
CA LYS A 77 -17.31 8.19 -2.55
C LYS A 77 -17.72 7.69 -3.94
N VAL A 78 -16.88 7.91 -4.95
CA VAL A 78 -17.17 7.59 -6.36
C VAL A 78 -16.67 6.19 -6.68
N THR A 79 -15.39 5.93 -6.41
CA THR A 79 -14.69 4.68 -6.72
C THR A 79 -14.80 3.66 -5.59
N GLY A 80 -15.13 4.11 -4.37
CA GLY A 80 -15.17 3.25 -3.19
C GLY A 80 -13.79 2.87 -2.65
N ALA A 81 -12.72 3.51 -3.12
CA ALA A 81 -11.34 3.22 -2.72
C ALA A 81 -11.09 3.49 -1.23
N CYS A 82 -10.40 2.58 -0.54
CA CYS A 82 -9.96 2.79 0.84
C CYS A 82 -8.72 1.96 1.18
N THR A 83 -8.04 2.34 2.26
CA THR A 83 -6.81 1.69 2.76
C THR A 83 -7.02 0.93 4.08
N ASN A 84 -8.27 0.83 4.57
CA ASN A 84 -8.61 0.23 5.86
C ASN A 84 -8.04 -1.19 6.06
N GLY A 85 -7.96 -1.98 4.98
CA GLY A 85 -7.40 -3.33 5.03
C GLY A 85 -5.93 -3.33 5.44
N VAL A 86 -5.12 -2.50 4.77
CA VAL A 86 -3.68 -2.43 5.03
C VAL A 86 -3.39 -1.75 6.37
N GLU A 87 -4.20 -0.77 6.77
CA GLU A 87 -4.12 -0.14 8.10
C GLU A 87 -4.39 -1.15 9.22
N GLY A 88 -5.42 -1.98 9.07
CA GLY A 88 -5.74 -3.05 10.02
C GLY A 88 -4.65 -4.12 10.09
N MET A 89 -4.00 -4.44 8.96
CA MET A 89 -2.84 -5.33 8.92
C MET A 89 -1.67 -4.74 9.72
N TRP A 90 -1.32 -3.47 9.49
CA TRP A 90 -0.21 -2.82 10.21
C TRP A 90 -0.45 -2.73 11.71
N GLN A 91 -1.69 -2.47 12.14
CA GLN A 91 -2.05 -2.50 13.57
C GLN A 91 -1.73 -3.86 14.20
N ARG A 92 -2.08 -4.97 13.53
CA ARG A 92 -1.78 -6.33 14.01
C ARG A 92 -0.28 -6.62 14.06
N LEU A 93 0.47 -6.20 13.05
CA LEU A 93 1.93 -6.36 13.04
C LEU A 93 2.59 -5.61 14.20
N LYS A 94 2.16 -4.36 14.47
CA LYS A 94 2.69 -3.57 15.59
C LYS A 94 2.40 -4.20 16.95
N LEU A 95 1.22 -4.82 17.12
CA LEU A 95 0.83 -5.46 18.38
C LEU A 95 1.61 -6.75 18.67
N GLY A 96 2.05 -7.47 17.63
CA GLY A 96 2.86 -8.68 17.77
C GLY A 96 4.34 -8.43 18.08
N HIS A 97 4.80 -7.17 18.04
CA HIS A 97 6.16 -6.74 18.39
C HIS A 97 6.26 -6.20 19.83
N LYS A 98 5.55 -6.82 20.78
CA LYS A 98 5.72 -6.55 22.22
C LYS A 98 6.64 -7.56 22.87
#